data_AF-A0A9X1U8W4-F1
#
_entry.id   AF-A0A9X1U8W4-F1
#
_cell.length_a   1.000
_cell.length_b   1.000
_cell.length_c   1.000
_cell.angle_alpha   90.00
_cell.angle_beta   90.00
_cell.angle_gamma   90.00
#
_symmetry.space_group_name_H-M   'P 1'
#
loop_
_entity.id
_entity.type
_entity.pdbx_description
1 polymer ?
#
loop_
_entity_poly.entity_id
_entity_poly.type
_entity_poly.pdbx_seq_one_letter_code
_entity_poly.pdbx_strand_id
1 'polypeptide(L)'
;MAGTIGKGQIRVVGMADADTVINGGTEIVVGGDVFNTTINEGGVQDVYHRGRTHDVTINDGGLQNLREGATAYNTVINSGGVQDAHGNAFDTIVNGGGVQDLWGASNTAVVNAGGFQVVESGGIAGYSYLMGGAQSVKSGGGAGFTYVEKGGVLYDWGGTAETDIGAGGKEIVFKGGRADETTVETGGLLSVQAGGTAKDMAFGGTNATLDLALASDFTGYISGWQAADKIDLHNIKSGAGTTFGFSENAANTGGVLTISDGATVAKLNLIGQFTNADFAVSADAGGGVIVSHPVEMVAGPPAGAVIAAAAHVS
;
A
#
# COMPACT_ATOMS: atom_id res chain seq x y z
N MET A 1 -10.86 -37.08 -9.48
CA MET A 1 -11.49 -37.63 -10.70
C MET A 1 -11.43 -36.54 -11.76
N ALA A 2 -10.44 -36.58 -12.66
CA ALA A 2 -10.37 -35.58 -13.73
C ALA A 2 -11.67 -35.57 -14.55
N GLY A 3 -12.29 -34.39 -14.70
CA GLY A 3 -13.60 -34.25 -15.34
C GLY A 3 -13.82 -32.88 -15.94
N THR A 4 -14.60 -32.80 -17.03
CA THR A 4 -14.99 -31.52 -17.64
C THR A 4 -16.46 -31.25 -17.38
N ILE A 5 -16.77 -30.07 -16.86
CA ILE A 5 -18.12 -29.58 -16.58
C ILE A 5 -18.48 -28.56 -17.66
N GLY A 6 -19.14 -28.99 -18.74
CA GLY A 6 -19.59 -28.10 -19.82
C GLY A 6 -20.95 -27.43 -19.56
N LYS A 7 -21.93 -28.15 -19.02
CA LYS A 7 -23.24 -27.63 -18.59
C LYS A 7 -23.76 -28.47 -17.41
N GLY A 8 -24.51 -27.85 -16.50
CA GLY A 8 -25.04 -28.53 -15.31
C GLY A 8 -24.15 -28.38 -14.09
N GLN A 9 -24.39 -29.18 -13.05
CA GLN A 9 -23.69 -29.09 -11.77
C GLN A 9 -23.03 -30.42 -11.39
N ILE A 10 -21.81 -30.36 -10.87
CA ILE A 10 -21.16 -31.47 -10.14
C ILE A 10 -21.07 -31.07 -8.67
N ARG A 11 -21.38 -32.00 -7.77
CA ARG A 11 -21.25 -31.81 -6.33
C ARG A 11 -20.17 -32.73 -5.78
N VAL A 12 -19.10 -32.14 -5.28
CA VAL A 12 -18.01 -32.84 -4.59
C VAL A 12 -18.32 -32.88 -3.10
N VAL A 13 -18.40 -34.09 -2.54
CA VAL A 13 -18.61 -34.33 -1.09
C VAL A 13 -17.53 -35.27 -0.59
N GLY A 14 -16.75 -34.81 0.39
CA GLY A 14 -15.82 -35.63 1.18
C GLY A 14 -14.45 -35.93 0.55
N MET A 15 -14.38 -36.52 -0.65
CA MET A 15 -13.09 -36.94 -1.25
C MET A 15 -12.37 -35.84 -2.01
N ALA A 16 -11.06 -36.01 -2.20
CA ALA A 16 -10.23 -35.18 -3.06
C ALA A 16 -10.66 -35.34 -4.54
N ASP A 17 -11.12 -34.26 -5.16
CA ASP A 17 -11.25 -34.17 -6.62
C ASP A 17 -10.04 -33.44 -7.22
N ALA A 18 -9.66 -33.76 -8.45
CA ALA A 18 -8.46 -33.19 -9.07
C ALA A 18 -8.64 -33.06 -10.58
N ASP A 19 -8.06 -31.99 -11.12
CA ASP A 19 -7.98 -31.69 -12.55
C ASP A 19 -9.37 -31.49 -13.20
N THR A 20 -10.29 -30.85 -12.47
CA THR A 20 -11.61 -30.46 -13.01
C THR A 20 -11.48 -29.26 -13.93
N VAL A 21 -12.12 -29.30 -15.11
CA VAL A 21 -12.23 -28.14 -16.03
C VAL A 21 -13.68 -27.71 -16.14
N ILE A 22 -13.98 -26.44 -15.82
CA ILE A 22 -15.35 -25.89 -15.81
C ILE A 22 -15.52 -24.91 -16.99
N ASN A 23 -16.29 -25.30 -18.00
CA ASN A 23 -16.55 -24.52 -19.23
C ASN A 23 -18.05 -24.20 -19.34
N GLY A 24 -18.61 -23.42 -18.41
CA GLY A 24 -20.02 -23.02 -18.42
C GLY A 24 -20.92 -23.63 -17.34
N GLY A 25 -20.51 -24.73 -16.70
CA GLY A 25 -21.26 -25.36 -15.61
C GLY A 25 -20.79 -24.92 -14.22
N THR A 26 -21.23 -25.65 -13.18
CA THR A 26 -20.88 -25.36 -11.79
C THR A 26 -20.26 -26.56 -11.10
N GLU A 27 -19.14 -26.38 -10.41
CA GLU A 27 -18.63 -27.29 -9.40
C GLU A 27 -19.04 -26.80 -8.01
N ILE A 28 -19.66 -27.65 -7.20
CA ILE A 28 -20.07 -27.36 -5.82
C ILE A 28 -19.20 -28.17 -4.88
N VAL A 29 -18.39 -27.50 -4.06
CA VAL A 29 -17.46 -28.15 -3.12
C VAL A 29 -18.00 -28.03 -1.69
N VAL A 30 -18.32 -29.16 -1.04
CA VAL A 30 -18.84 -29.19 0.34
C VAL A 30 -18.04 -30.17 1.20
N GLY A 31 -17.27 -29.66 2.17
CA GLY A 31 -16.61 -30.47 3.20
C GLY A 31 -15.51 -31.42 2.71
N GLY A 32 -14.91 -31.15 1.55
CA GLY A 32 -13.82 -31.92 0.95
C GLY A 32 -12.81 -31.02 0.25
N ASP A 33 -11.77 -31.63 -0.31
CA ASP A 33 -10.67 -30.95 -1.01
C ASP A 33 -10.83 -31.07 -2.53
N VAL A 34 -10.51 -30.01 -3.26
CA VAL A 34 -10.39 -30.04 -4.73
C VAL A 34 -9.06 -29.44 -5.13
N PHE A 35 -8.43 -29.99 -6.16
CA PHE A 35 -7.10 -29.60 -6.64
C PHE A 35 -7.12 -29.29 -8.13
N ASN A 36 -6.30 -28.34 -8.56
CA ASN A 36 -6.02 -28.04 -9.97
C ASN A 36 -7.29 -27.75 -10.81
N THR A 37 -8.33 -27.17 -10.21
CA THR A 37 -9.52 -26.79 -10.99
C THR A 37 -9.17 -25.66 -11.94
N THR A 38 -9.54 -25.80 -13.21
CA THR A 38 -9.51 -24.71 -14.19
C THR A 38 -10.94 -24.23 -14.45
N ILE A 39 -11.20 -22.94 -14.19
CA ILE A 39 -12.50 -22.31 -14.40
C ILE A 39 -12.39 -21.38 -15.61
N ASN A 40 -13.09 -21.67 -16.69
CA ASN A 40 -13.12 -20.89 -17.92
C ASN A 40 -14.46 -20.16 -18.07
N GLU A 41 -14.67 -19.52 -19.23
CA GLU A 41 -15.87 -18.73 -19.55
C GLU A 41 -17.18 -19.43 -19.12
N GLY A 42 -17.95 -18.73 -18.29
CA GLY A 42 -19.23 -19.18 -17.75
C GLY A 42 -19.13 -20.28 -16.69
N GLY A 43 -17.93 -20.79 -16.42
CA GLY A 43 -17.68 -21.76 -15.37
C GLY A 43 -17.73 -21.12 -13.99
N VAL A 44 -18.31 -21.84 -13.03
CA VAL A 44 -18.41 -21.40 -11.64
C VAL A 44 -17.92 -22.51 -10.70
N GLN A 45 -17.10 -22.18 -9.71
CA GLN A 45 -16.82 -23.05 -8.57
C GLN A 45 -17.39 -22.42 -7.30
N ASP A 46 -18.44 -23.03 -6.75
CA ASP A 46 -19.03 -22.64 -5.46
C ASP A 46 -18.42 -23.50 -4.33
N VAL A 47 -17.60 -22.89 -3.49
CA VAL A 47 -16.98 -23.55 -2.34
C VAL A 47 -17.74 -23.16 -1.08
N TYR A 48 -18.32 -24.14 -0.41
CA TYR A 48 -19.11 -23.95 0.81
C TYR A 48 -18.30 -24.24 2.07
N HIS A 49 -18.90 -23.99 3.23
CA HIS A 49 -18.32 -24.25 4.54
C HIS A 49 -17.58 -25.61 4.62
N ARG A 50 -16.33 -25.57 5.07
CA ARG A 50 -15.35 -26.69 5.13
C ARG A 50 -14.91 -27.26 3.78
N GLY A 51 -15.40 -26.74 2.66
CA GLY A 51 -14.84 -26.99 1.34
C GLY A 51 -13.49 -26.30 1.21
N ARG A 52 -12.53 -26.98 0.60
CA ARG A 52 -11.19 -26.48 0.36
C ARG A 52 -10.79 -26.66 -1.09
N THR A 53 -10.13 -25.66 -1.65
CA THR A 53 -9.62 -25.73 -3.03
C THR A 53 -8.16 -25.34 -3.08
N HIS A 54 -7.39 -26.03 -3.90
CA HIS A 54 -5.96 -25.80 -4.07
C HIS A 54 -5.63 -25.62 -5.55
N ASP A 55 -4.74 -24.67 -5.84
CA ASP A 55 -4.15 -24.48 -7.17
C ASP A 55 -5.21 -24.25 -8.25
N VAL A 56 -6.27 -23.50 -7.90
CA VAL A 56 -7.35 -23.16 -8.83
C VAL A 56 -6.88 -22.10 -9.80
N THR A 57 -7.10 -22.30 -11.10
CA THR A 57 -6.87 -21.30 -12.14
C THR A 57 -8.20 -20.75 -12.64
N ILE A 58 -8.40 -19.44 -12.53
CA ILE A 58 -9.59 -18.73 -12.99
C ILE A 58 -9.23 -17.92 -14.23
N ASN A 59 -9.81 -18.27 -15.37
CA ASN A 59 -9.60 -17.61 -16.65
C ASN A 59 -10.75 -16.65 -16.98
N ASP A 60 -10.66 -16.00 -18.14
CA ASP A 60 -11.65 -15.02 -18.62
C ASP A 60 -13.08 -15.56 -18.53
N GLY A 61 -13.95 -14.80 -17.85
CA GLY A 61 -15.35 -15.17 -17.61
C GLY A 61 -15.58 -16.30 -16.61
N GLY A 62 -14.54 -16.80 -15.95
CA GLY A 62 -14.62 -17.78 -14.88
C GLY A 62 -14.81 -17.13 -13.50
N LEU A 63 -15.51 -17.83 -12.60
CA LEU A 63 -15.80 -17.35 -11.25
C LEU A 63 -15.55 -18.43 -10.20
N GLN A 64 -14.83 -18.09 -9.13
CA GLN A 64 -14.77 -18.87 -7.90
C GLN A 64 -15.46 -18.11 -6.76
N ASN A 65 -16.49 -18.71 -6.17
CA ASN A 65 -17.18 -18.17 -5.01
C ASN A 65 -16.75 -18.94 -3.75
N LEU A 66 -16.03 -18.29 -2.84
CA LEU A 66 -15.74 -18.85 -1.52
C LEU A 66 -16.78 -18.34 -0.54
N ARG A 67 -17.71 -19.20 -0.12
CA ARG A 67 -18.70 -18.86 0.90
C ARG A 67 -18.07 -18.84 2.29
N GLU A 68 -18.80 -18.31 3.26
CA GLU A 68 -18.36 -18.29 4.66
C GLU A 68 -17.91 -19.69 5.13
N GLY A 69 -16.72 -19.74 5.74
CA GLY A 69 -16.08 -20.97 6.21
C GLY A 69 -15.49 -21.87 5.12
N ALA A 70 -15.47 -21.44 3.85
CA ALA A 70 -14.66 -22.05 2.80
C ALA A 70 -13.20 -21.58 2.87
N THR A 71 -12.30 -22.33 2.26
CA THR A 71 -10.89 -21.96 2.13
C THR A 71 -10.35 -22.23 0.74
N ALA A 72 -9.60 -21.28 0.16
CA ALA A 72 -8.83 -21.51 -1.05
C ALA A 72 -7.34 -21.24 -0.81
N TYR A 73 -6.49 -22.02 -1.48
CA TYR A 73 -5.05 -21.89 -1.47
C TYR A 73 -4.54 -21.75 -2.90
N ASN A 74 -3.52 -20.91 -3.11
CA ASN A 74 -2.78 -20.78 -4.37
C ASN A 74 -3.68 -20.53 -5.59
N THR A 75 -4.77 -19.78 -5.42
CA THR A 75 -5.64 -19.47 -6.56
C THR A 75 -4.93 -18.48 -7.48
N VAL A 76 -4.92 -18.76 -8.78
CA VAL A 76 -4.40 -17.88 -9.82
C VAL A 76 -5.57 -17.28 -10.59
N ILE A 77 -5.72 -15.96 -10.52
CA ILE A 77 -6.77 -15.22 -11.19
C ILE A 77 -6.18 -14.50 -12.41
N ASN A 78 -6.52 -14.97 -13.61
CA ASN A 78 -6.08 -14.39 -14.87
C ASN A 78 -7.04 -13.28 -15.34
N SER A 79 -6.67 -12.60 -16.43
CA SER A 79 -7.47 -11.54 -17.04
C SER A 79 -8.92 -11.97 -17.22
N GLY A 80 -9.86 -11.19 -16.67
CA GLY A 80 -11.30 -11.43 -16.75
C GLY A 80 -11.84 -12.51 -15.81
N GLY A 81 -10.96 -13.19 -15.05
CA GLY A 81 -11.35 -14.10 -13.99
C GLY A 81 -11.64 -13.35 -12.68
N VAL A 82 -12.52 -13.93 -11.86
CA VAL A 82 -12.92 -13.36 -10.57
C VAL A 82 -12.91 -14.41 -9.45
N GLN A 83 -12.33 -14.07 -8.30
CA GLN A 83 -12.57 -14.77 -7.04
C GLN A 83 -13.41 -13.87 -6.14
N ASP A 84 -14.62 -14.30 -5.79
CA ASP A 84 -15.50 -13.67 -4.80
C ASP A 84 -15.34 -14.40 -3.46
N ALA A 85 -14.61 -13.79 -2.53
CA ALA A 85 -14.11 -14.40 -1.31
C ALA A 85 -14.85 -13.88 -0.06
N HIS A 86 -15.96 -14.51 0.30
CA HIS A 86 -16.57 -14.40 1.64
C HIS A 86 -15.93 -15.36 2.68
N GLY A 87 -15.15 -16.34 2.21
CA GLY A 87 -14.37 -17.26 3.03
C GLY A 87 -12.94 -16.78 3.28
N ASN A 88 -12.00 -17.74 3.36
CA ASN A 88 -10.57 -17.46 3.49
C ASN A 88 -9.83 -17.77 2.19
N ALA A 89 -8.97 -16.86 1.74
CA ALA A 89 -8.06 -17.08 0.62
C ALA A 89 -6.60 -16.92 1.08
N PHE A 90 -5.74 -17.83 0.65
CA PHE A 90 -4.31 -17.81 0.96
C PHE A 90 -3.50 -17.87 -0.32
N ASP A 91 -2.44 -17.08 -0.38
CA ASP A 91 -1.43 -17.11 -1.46
C ASP A 91 -2.06 -16.93 -2.86
N THR A 92 -3.10 -16.10 -2.95
CA THR A 92 -3.80 -15.83 -4.21
C THR A 92 -2.93 -14.94 -5.09
N ILE A 93 -2.76 -15.31 -6.36
CA ILE A 93 -2.04 -14.52 -7.37
C ILE A 93 -3.08 -13.87 -8.27
N VAL A 94 -3.12 -12.54 -8.28
CA VAL A 94 -4.01 -11.74 -9.12
C VAL A 94 -3.21 -11.14 -10.27
N ASN A 95 -3.38 -11.69 -11.48
CA ASN A 95 -2.70 -11.22 -12.68
C ASN A 95 -3.43 -10.03 -13.32
N GLY A 96 -2.79 -9.41 -14.32
CA GLY A 96 -3.36 -8.29 -15.06
C GLY A 96 -4.77 -8.55 -15.56
N GLY A 97 -5.72 -7.72 -15.16
CA GLY A 97 -7.15 -7.84 -15.49
C GLY A 97 -7.94 -8.85 -14.65
N GLY A 98 -7.29 -9.59 -13.75
CA GLY A 98 -7.95 -10.45 -12.77
C GLY A 98 -8.42 -9.66 -11.54
N VAL A 99 -9.45 -10.16 -10.86
CA VAL A 99 -10.02 -9.51 -9.67
C VAL A 99 -10.19 -10.50 -8.52
N GLN A 100 -9.67 -10.14 -7.35
CA GLN A 100 -10.07 -10.73 -6.07
C GLN A 100 -11.01 -9.75 -5.34
N ASP A 101 -12.27 -10.13 -5.14
CA ASP A 101 -13.26 -9.37 -4.38
C ASP A 101 -13.41 -10.00 -3.00
N LEU A 102 -12.99 -9.28 -1.95
CA LEU A 102 -12.75 -9.83 -0.62
C LEU A 102 -13.74 -9.28 0.41
N TRP A 103 -14.69 -10.13 0.80
CA TRP A 103 -15.64 -9.90 1.89
C TRP A 103 -15.23 -10.60 3.20
N GLY A 104 -14.42 -11.65 3.10
CA GLY A 104 -13.86 -12.42 4.21
C GLY A 104 -12.40 -12.06 4.48
N ALA A 105 -11.51 -13.05 4.56
CA ALA A 105 -10.10 -12.83 4.83
C ALA A 105 -9.20 -13.31 3.69
N SER A 106 -8.19 -12.51 3.35
CA SER A 106 -7.12 -12.92 2.42
C SER A 106 -5.78 -12.69 3.07
N ASN A 107 -4.87 -13.66 2.92
CA ASN A 107 -3.50 -13.54 3.41
C ASN A 107 -2.52 -13.79 2.26
N THR A 108 -1.42 -13.02 2.23
CA THR A 108 -0.30 -13.22 1.29
C THR A 108 -0.70 -13.18 -0.19
N ALA A 109 -1.72 -12.38 -0.52
CA ALA A 109 -2.09 -12.17 -1.92
C ALA A 109 -0.98 -11.41 -2.67
N VAL A 110 -0.65 -11.86 -3.88
CA VAL A 110 0.26 -11.16 -4.79
C VAL A 110 -0.56 -10.53 -5.90
N VAL A 111 -0.57 -9.20 -5.96
CA VAL A 111 -1.33 -8.43 -6.95
C VAL A 111 -0.36 -7.88 -8.00
N ASN A 112 -0.25 -8.58 -9.12
CA ASN A 112 0.64 -8.23 -10.22
C ASN A 112 0.14 -7.01 -11.00
N ALA A 113 0.99 -6.46 -11.87
CA ALA A 113 0.69 -5.33 -12.73
C ALA A 113 -0.68 -5.47 -13.44
N GLY A 114 -1.58 -4.51 -13.16
CA GLY A 114 -2.94 -4.46 -13.71
C GLY A 114 -3.96 -5.40 -13.04
N GLY A 115 -3.57 -6.20 -12.06
CA GLY A 115 -4.47 -6.98 -11.23
C GLY A 115 -5.11 -6.11 -10.15
N PHE A 116 -6.24 -6.57 -9.60
CA PHE A 116 -7.00 -5.80 -8.63
C PHE A 116 -7.48 -6.65 -7.44
N GLN A 117 -7.21 -6.18 -6.22
CA GLN A 117 -7.80 -6.72 -5.00
C GLN A 117 -8.72 -5.67 -4.40
N VAL A 118 -9.98 -6.04 -4.13
CA VAL A 118 -10.95 -5.19 -3.46
C VAL A 118 -11.17 -5.74 -2.07
N VAL A 119 -10.90 -4.94 -1.04
CA VAL A 119 -11.21 -5.31 0.34
C VAL A 119 -12.50 -4.60 0.71
N GLU A 120 -13.59 -5.35 0.67
CA GLU A 120 -14.94 -4.85 0.91
C GLU A 120 -15.20 -4.61 2.40
N SER A 121 -16.36 -4.06 2.73
CA SER A 121 -16.76 -3.82 4.12
C SER A 121 -16.78 -5.14 4.92
N GLY A 122 -15.99 -5.21 6.00
CA GLY A 122 -15.80 -6.42 6.81
C GLY A 122 -14.69 -7.35 6.29
N GLY A 123 -14.19 -7.10 5.09
CA GLY A 123 -13.05 -7.80 4.53
C GLY A 123 -11.74 -7.42 5.21
N ILE A 124 -10.82 -8.38 5.32
CA ILE A 124 -9.49 -8.18 5.92
C ILE A 124 -8.41 -8.77 5.00
N ALA A 125 -7.52 -7.92 4.50
CA ALA A 125 -6.34 -8.34 3.76
C ALA A 125 -5.08 -8.23 4.64
N GLY A 126 -4.35 -9.33 4.80
CA GLY A 126 -3.06 -9.36 5.49
C GLY A 126 -1.92 -9.66 4.53
N TYR A 127 -0.79 -8.97 4.69
CA TYR A 127 0.45 -9.27 3.98
C TYR A 127 0.31 -9.28 2.46
N SER A 128 -0.49 -8.36 1.90
CA SER A 128 -0.66 -8.27 0.44
C SER A 128 0.57 -7.63 -0.20
N TYR A 129 1.00 -8.15 -1.35
CA TYR A 129 2.15 -7.66 -2.13
C TYR A 129 1.65 -7.03 -3.43
N LEU A 130 1.70 -5.70 -3.54
CA LEU A 130 1.23 -4.94 -4.70
C LEU A 130 2.39 -4.70 -5.68
N MET A 131 2.64 -5.67 -6.56
CA MET A 131 3.72 -5.68 -7.56
C MET A 131 3.30 -5.01 -8.87
N GLY A 132 2.91 -3.73 -8.78
CA GLY A 132 2.35 -2.98 -9.92
C GLY A 132 0.82 -3.07 -10.04
N GLY A 133 0.18 -3.92 -9.23
CA GLY A 133 -1.27 -4.03 -9.12
C GLY A 133 -1.86 -3.02 -8.13
N ALA A 134 -3.18 -3.06 -7.95
CA ALA A 134 -3.85 -2.18 -7.01
C ALA A 134 -4.70 -2.92 -5.99
N GLN A 135 -4.69 -2.41 -4.75
CA GLN A 135 -5.61 -2.79 -3.69
C GLN A 135 -6.53 -1.61 -3.39
N SER A 136 -7.83 -1.86 -3.28
CA SER A 136 -8.82 -0.87 -2.86
C SER A 136 -9.44 -1.31 -1.55
N VAL A 137 -9.07 -0.66 -0.45
CA VAL A 137 -9.70 -0.88 0.86
C VAL A 137 -10.92 0.01 0.96
N LYS A 138 -12.10 -0.60 0.94
CA LYS A 138 -13.38 0.12 1.04
C LYS A 138 -13.67 0.52 2.48
N SER A 139 -14.63 1.44 2.64
CA SER A 139 -15.10 1.82 3.97
C SER A 139 -15.60 0.58 4.74
N GLY A 140 -15.06 0.38 5.95
CA GLY A 140 -15.34 -0.79 6.78
C GLY A 140 -14.46 -2.01 6.49
N GLY A 141 -13.65 -1.98 5.44
CA GLY A 141 -12.60 -2.96 5.17
C GLY A 141 -11.30 -2.60 5.91
N GLY A 142 -10.42 -3.60 6.08
CA GLY A 142 -9.12 -3.42 6.71
C GLY A 142 -7.99 -4.09 5.93
N ALA A 143 -6.84 -3.42 5.85
CA ALA A 143 -5.61 -4.05 5.38
C ALA A 143 -4.46 -3.86 6.37
N GLY A 144 -3.64 -4.89 6.54
CA GLY A 144 -2.48 -4.85 7.44
C GLY A 144 -1.24 -5.43 6.77
N PHE A 145 -0.07 -4.85 7.06
CA PHE A 145 1.21 -5.34 6.54
C PHE A 145 1.28 -5.37 5.00
N THR A 146 0.66 -4.39 4.34
CA THR A 146 0.66 -4.34 2.87
C THR A 146 1.99 -3.81 2.36
N TYR A 147 2.60 -4.53 1.43
CA TYR A 147 3.81 -4.10 0.73
C TYR A 147 3.44 -3.48 -0.61
N VAL A 148 3.76 -2.21 -0.82
CA VAL A 148 3.46 -1.48 -2.06
C VAL A 148 4.74 -1.20 -2.83
N GLU A 149 4.96 -1.93 -3.91
CA GLU A 149 6.17 -1.78 -4.74
C GLU A 149 5.95 -0.88 -5.96
N LYS A 150 6.95 -0.80 -6.84
CA LYS A 150 6.95 0.06 -8.02
C LYS A 150 5.70 -0.12 -8.88
N GLY A 151 4.94 0.97 -9.03
CA GLY A 151 3.71 1.01 -9.81
C GLY A 151 2.49 0.43 -9.07
N GLY A 152 2.69 -0.15 -7.89
CA GLY A 152 1.62 -0.59 -7.01
C GLY A 152 0.91 0.61 -6.40
N VAL A 153 -0.41 0.48 -6.21
CA VAL A 153 -1.23 1.53 -5.58
C VAL A 153 -2.20 0.93 -4.57
N LEU A 154 -2.13 1.43 -3.35
CA LEU A 154 -3.11 1.19 -2.30
C LEU A 154 -4.05 2.39 -2.22
N TYR A 155 -5.33 2.17 -2.52
CA TYR A 155 -6.39 3.16 -2.37
C TYR A 155 -7.18 2.88 -1.09
N ASP A 156 -7.07 3.77 -0.09
CA ASP A 156 -7.67 3.58 1.22
C ASP A 156 -8.89 4.49 1.46
N TRP A 157 -10.08 3.89 1.55
CA TRP A 157 -11.31 4.49 2.06
C TRP A 157 -11.77 3.86 3.39
N GLY A 158 -11.01 2.89 3.92
CA GLY A 158 -11.31 2.11 5.10
C GLY A 158 -10.28 2.34 6.19
N GLY A 159 -9.46 1.32 6.45
CA GLY A 159 -8.30 1.47 7.32
C GLY A 159 -7.15 0.56 6.92
N THR A 160 -5.95 1.11 7.00
CA THR A 160 -4.68 0.44 6.72
C THR A 160 -3.77 0.56 7.94
N ALA A 161 -2.97 -0.47 8.19
CA ALA A 161 -1.98 -0.47 9.27
C ALA A 161 -0.69 -1.14 8.82
N GLU A 162 0.45 -0.60 9.28
CA GLU A 162 1.78 -1.18 9.04
C GLU A 162 2.05 -1.37 7.52
N THR A 163 1.62 -0.41 6.69
CA THR A 163 1.88 -0.41 5.25
C THR A 163 3.34 -0.04 4.99
N ASP A 164 4.05 -0.85 4.20
CA ASP A 164 5.41 -0.57 3.74
C ASP A 164 5.38 -0.11 2.26
N ILE A 165 5.71 1.16 2.02
CA ILE A 165 5.64 1.79 0.69
C ILE A 165 7.03 1.91 0.07
N GLY A 166 7.35 0.98 -0.84
CA GLY A 166 8.61 0.93 -1.58
C GLY A 166 8.74 1.96 -2.70
N ALA A 167 9.89 1.92 -3.40
CA ALA A 167 10.23 2.84 -4.46
C ALA A 167 9.19 2.87 -5.60
N GLY A 168 8.54 4.02 -5.80
CA GLY A 168 7.49 4.20 -6.80
C GLY A 168 6.15 3.53 -6.48
N GLY A 169 6.01 2.95 -5.28
CA GLY A 169 4.74 2.55 -4.70
C GLY A 169 4.01 3.75 -4.09
N LYS A 170 2.68 3.62 -3.95
CA LYS A 170 1.83 4.69 -3.41
C LYS A 170 0.74 4.15 -2.51
N GLU A 171 0.56 4.80 -1.36
CA GLU A 171 -0.68 4.74 -0.60
C GLU A 171 -1.40 6.08 -0.74
N ILE A 172 -2.68 6.04 -1.06
CA ILE A 172 -3.55 7.22 -1.16
C ILE A 172 -4.71 7.04 -0.18
N VAL A 173 -4.69 7.84 0.87
CA VAL A 173 -5.71 7.84 1.92
C VAL A 173 -6.78 8.86 1.55
N PHE A 174 -7.98 8.38 1.22
CA PHE A 174 -9.11 9.21 0.86
C PHE A 174 -9.94 9.61 2.08
N LYS A 175 -10.94 10.45 1.84
CA LYS A 175 -11.90 10.86 2.85
C LYS A 175 -12.52 9.66 3.57
N GLY A 176 -12.35 9.62 4.90
CA GLY A 176 -12.82 8.55 5.77
C GLY A 176 -11.86 7.36 5.91
N GLY A 177 -10.81 7.30 5.09
CA GLY A 177 -9.69 6.37 5.23
C GLY A 177 -8.78 6.73 6.40
N ARG A 178 -8.04 5.75 6.89
CA ARG A 178 -7.08 5.89 7.99
C ARG A 178 -5.87 4.99 7.76
N ALA A 179 -4.71 5.60 7.59
CA ALA A 179 -3.42 4.91 7.64
C ALA A 179 -2.79 5.05 9.05
N ASP A 180 -2.33 3.95 9.62
CA ASP A 180 -1.61 3.90 10.90
C ASP A 180 -0.27 3.17 10.70
N GLU A 181 0.80 3.66 11.31
CA GLU A 181 2.08 2.93 11.32
C GLU A 181 2.68 2.68 9.93
N THR A 182 2.38 3.56 8.95
CA THR A 182 2.96 3.47 7.59
C THR A 182 4.46 3.76 7.61
N THR A 183 5.24 2.89 6.97
CA THR A 183 6.65 3.12 6.63
C THR A 183 6.76 3.53 5.17
N VAL A 184 7.32 4.71 4.92
CA VAL A 184 7.61 5.18 3.55
C VAL A 184 9.10 4.98 3.28
N GLU A 185 9.40 4.01 2.42
CA GLU A 185 10.77 3.67 2.02
C GLU A 185 11.28 4.58 0.90
N THR A 186 12.54 4.35 0.49
CA THR A 186 13.21 5.19 -0.51
C THR A 186 12.38 5.36 -1.78
N GLY A 187 11.94 6.59 -2.07
CA GLY A 187 11.13 6.90 -3.25
C GLY A 187 9.66 6.47 -3.18
N GLY A 188 9.16 6.05 -2.03
CA GLY A 188 7.75 5.80 -1.77
C GLY A 188 6.95 7.09 -1.52
N LEU A 189 5.62 6.98 -1.60
CA LEU A 189 4.70 8.09 -1.37
C LEU A 189 3.51 7.65 -0.53
N LEU A 190 3.33 8.29 0.63
CA LEU A 190 2.06 8.34 1.35
C LEU A 190 1.36 9.66 1.03
N SER A 191 0.18 9.62 0.42
CA SER A 191 -0.63 10.81 0.10
C SER A 191 -1.95 10.79 0.85
N VAL A 192 -2.16 11.76 1.74
CA VAL A 192 -3.37 11.91 2.54
C VAL A 192 -4.21 13.03 1.95
N GLN A 193 -5.33 12.64 1.34
CA GLN A 193 -6.29 13.56 0.75
C GLN A 193 -7.17 14.20 1.83
N ALA A 194 -7.81 15.33 1.50
CA ALA A 194 -8.61 16.07 2.47
C ALA A 194 -9.71 15.20 3.12
N GLY A 195 -9.66 15.09 4.44
CA GLY A 195 -10.59 14.28 5.24
C GLY A 195 -10.23 12.79 5.35
N GLY A 196 -9.12 12.36 4.75
CA GLY A 196 -8.42 11.15 5.18
C GLY A 196 -7.65 11.42 6.47
N THR A 197 -7.10 10.37 7.09
CA THR A 197 -6.25 10.53 8.28
C THR A 197 -5.01 9.65 8.19
N ALA A 198 -3.87 10.17 8.64
CA ALA A 198 -2.68 9.36 8.87
C ALA A 198 -2.18 9.55 10.30
N LYS A 199 -1.60 8.49 10.85
CA LYS A 199 -1.07 8.51 12.21
C LYS A 199 0.22 7.69 12.29
N ASP A 200 1.15 8.20 13.10
CA ASP A 200 2.37 7.50 13.52
C ASP A 200 3.14 6.89 12.33
N MET A 201 3.80 7.70 11.51
CA MET A 201 4.54 7.19 10.35
C MET A 201 6.06 7.16 10.56
N ALA A 202 6.75 6.38 9.73
CA ALA A 202 8.20 6.36 9.64
C ALA A 202 8.68 6.63 8.20
N PHE A 203 9.73 7.43 8.06
CA PHE A 203 10.57 7.39 6.87
C PHE A 203 11.61 6.28 7.04
N GLY A 204 11.49 5.21 6.24
CA GLY A 204 12.39 4.04 6.29
C GLY A 204 13.62 4.19 5.39
N GLY A 205 13.54 5.10 4.40
CA GLY A 205 14.59 5.36 3.43
C GLY A 205 14.71 6.84 3.07
N THR A 206 15.47 7.16 2.02
CA THR A 206 15.72 8.55 1.59
C THR A 206 14.83 8.95 0.42
N ASN A 207 14.56 10.24 0.24
CA ASN A 207 13.69 10.72 -0.85
C ASN A 207 12.28 10.07 -0.81
N ALA A 208 11.84 9.72 0.40
CA ALA A 208 10.47 9.36 0.67
C ALA A 208 9.60 10.62 0.78
N THR A 209 8.30 10.50 0.51
CA THR A 209 7.39 11.66 0.55
C THR A 209 6.13 11.35 1.36
N LEU A 210 5.87 12.22 2.33
CA LEU A 210 4.56 12.39 2.94
C LEU A 210 3.88 13.58 2.27
N ASP A 211 2.73 13.38 1.67
CA ASP A 211 1.95 14.40 0.96
C ASP A 211 0.63 14.61 1.69
N LEU A 212 0.38 15.83 2.18
CA LEU A 212 -0.79 16.17 3.00
C LEU A 212 -1.60 17.28 2.35
N ALA A 213 -2.85 16.97 2.01
CA ALA A 213 -3.82 17.97 1.62
C ALA A 213 -4.08 18.97 2.75
N LEU A 214 -4.22 18.49 3.99
CA LEU A 214 -4.35 19.29 5.20
C LEU A 214 -3.37 18.78 6.26
N ALA A 215 -2.50 19.64 6.80
CA ALA A 215 -1.59 19.26 7.88
C ALA A 215 -2.31 18.69 9.13
N SER A 216 -3.57 19.06 9.36
CA SER A 216 -4.40 18.55 10.47
C SER A 216 -4.88 17.12 10.30
N ASP A 217 -4.80 16.57 9.08
CA ASP A 217 -5.20 15.20 8.77
C ASP A 217 -4.11 14.20 9.21
N PHE A 218 -2.91 14.70 9.53
CA PHE A 218 -1.86 13.92 10.18
C PHE A 218 -1.93 14.09 11.71
N THR A 219 -1.81 12.98 12.44
CA THR A 219 -1.73 12.95 13.90
C THR A 219 -0.59 12.06 14.38
N GLY A 220 -0.25 12.11 15.67
CA GLY A 220 0.83 11.29 16.20
C GLY A 220 2.21 11.80 15.80
N TYR A 221 3.13 10.89 15.50
CA TYR A 221 4.55 11.17 15.29
C TYR A 221 5.06 10.80 13.89
N ILE A 222 6.04 11.55 13.41
CA ILE A 222 6.85 11.19 12.25
C ILE A 222 8.24 10.81 12.77
N SER A 223 8.73 9.64 12.40
CA SER A 223 10.07 9.16 12.74
C SER A 223 10.92 8.95 11.48
N GLY A 224 12.24 8.81 11.65
CA GLY A 224 13.15 8.45 10.56
C GLY A 224 13.46 9.57 9.55
N TRP A 225 13.00 10.80 9.80
CA TRP A 225 13.27 11.96 8.94
C TRP A 225 14.76 12.12 8.65
N GLN A 226 15.14 12.06 7.38
CA GLN A 226 16.53 12.13 6.94
C GLN A 226 16.68 12.87 5.61
N ALA A 227 17.93 13.02 5.16
CA ALA A 227 18.28 13.76 3.95
C ALA A 227 17.42 13.36 2.73
N ALA A 228 16.96 14.36 1.98
CA ALA A 228 16.12 14.26 0.80
C ALA A 228 14.65 13.86 1.01
N ASP A 229 14.23 13.47 2.22
CA ASP A 229 12.81 13.25 2.52
C ASP A 229 12.00 14.55 2.42
N LYS A 230 10.71 14.39 2.14
CA LYS A 230 9.80 15.50 1.89
C LYS A 230 8.49 15.33 2.65
N ILE A 231 8.04 16.45 3.20
CA ILE A 231 6.66 16.62 3.65
C ILE A 231 6.07 17.74 2.80
N ASP A 232 5.09 17.40 1.96
CA ASP A 232 4.34 18.35 1.15
C ASP A 232 3.06 18.75 1.90
N LEU A 233 2.83 20.06 2.04
CA LEU A 233 1.73 20.65 2.80
C LEU A 233 0.95 21.60 1.88
N HIS A 234 -0.15 21.11 1.30
CA HIS A 234 -0.91 21.89 0.32
C HIS A 234 -1.67 23.07 0.95
N ASN A 235 -2.02 22.96 2.24
CA ASN A 235 -2.85 23.97 2.91
C ASN A 235 -2.07 25.12 3.55
N ILE A 236 -0.73 25.10 3.50
CA ILE A 236 0.12 26.20 3.96
C ILE A 236 0.59 26.96 2.73
N LYS A 237 0.10 28.18 2.52
CA LYS A 237 0.44 28.95 1.32
C LYS A 237 1.92 29.31 1.31
N SER A 238 2.58 29.13 0.17
CA SER A 238 3.92 29.65 -0.05
C SER A 238 3.92 31.16 -0.26
N GLY A 239 4.96 31.82 0.23
CA GLY A 239 5.18 33.25 0.01
C GLY A 239 6.14 33.86 1.03
N ALA A 240 6.36 35.17 0.92
CA ALA A 240 7.27 35.90 1.81
C ALA A 240 6.85 35.89 3.29
N GLY A 241 5.57 35.59 3.58
CA GLY A 241 5.03 35.45 4.94
C GLY A 241 5.13 34.03 5.51
N THR A 242 5.55 33.04 4.74
CA THR A 242 5.72 31.67 5.22
C THR A 242 6.90 31.61 6.17
N THR A 243 6.66 31.08 7.37
CA THR A 243 7.65 30.89 8.42
C THR A 243 7.70 29.44 8.85
N PHE A 244 8.83 29.01 9.39
CA PHE A 244 8.96 27.71 10.06
C PHE A 244 9.83 27.82 11.30
N GLY A 245 9.68 26.86 12.20
CA GLY A 245 10.58 26.68 13.34
C GLY A 245 10.39 25.33 14.00
N PHE A 246 11.49 24.76 14.48
CA PHE A 246 11.49 23.53 15.27
C PHE A 246 11.67 23.86 16.76
N SER A 247 10.81 23.28 17.59
CA SER A 247 10.92 23.35 19.05
C SER A 247 11.15 21.95 19.61
N GLU A 248 12.35 21.72 20.14
CA GLU A 248 12.72 20.48 20.82
C GLU A 248 11.85 20.24 22.06
N ASN A 249 11.60 18.97 22.37
CA ASN A 249 10.90 18.55 23.58
C ASN A 249 11.84 18.52 24.80
N ALA A 250 11.27 18.52 26.01
CA ALA A 250 12.07 18.51 27.24
C ALA A 250 12.91 17.24 27.45
N ALA A 251 12.53 16.14 26.80
CA ALA A 251 13.22 14.86 26.91
C ALA A 251 14.43 14.75 25.99
N ASN A 252 14.63 15.70 25.07
CA ASN A 252 15.64 15.62 24.03
C ASN A 252 15.51 14.27 23.27
N THR A 253 14.30 13.99 22.78
CA THR A 253 14.00 12.80 21.94
C THR A 253 13.22 13.13 20.66
N GLY A 254 12.88 14.40 20.46
CA GLY A 254 11.93 14.85 19.43
C GLY A 254 11.57 16.30 19.59
N GLY A 255 10.57 16.74 18.84
CA GLY A 255 10.05 18.10 18.94
C GLY A 255 8.88 18.36 18.00
N VAL A 256 8.46 19.61 17.94
CA VAL A 256 7.36 20.05 17.08
C VAL A 256 7.93 20.95 15.99
N LEU A 257 7.80 20.52 14.74
CA LEU A 257 8.00 21.39 13.59
C LEU A 257 6.71 22.18 13.37
N THR A 258 6.83 23.51 13.40
CA THR A 258 5.71 24.43 13.13
C THR A 258 5.97 25.16 11.82
N ILE A 259 5.00 25.16 10.91
CA ILE A 259 5.03 25.93 9.65
C ILE A 259 3.77 26.79 9.59
N SER A 260 3.90 28.05 9.20
CA SER A 260 2.78 28.99 9.17
C SER A 260 2.87 29.93 7.97
N ASP A 261 1.75 30.16 7.29
CA ASP A 261 1.60 31.22 6.27
C ASP A 261 1.01 32.51 6.85
N GLY A 262 0.87 32.59 8.18
CA GLY A 262 0.25 33.69 8.91
C GLY A 262 -1.26 33.54 9.12
N ALA A 263 -1.95 32.70 8.34
CA ALA A 263 -3.36 32.40 8.48
C ALA A 263 -3.60 30.96 8.97
N THR A 264 -2.81 30.02 8.46
CA THR A 264 -2.86 28.59 8.74
C THR A 264 -1.56 28.15 9.38
N VAL A 265 -1.66 27.25 10.37
CA VAL A 265 -0.50 26.72 11.09
C VAL A 265 -0.53 25.20 11.04
N ALA A 266 0.54 24.61 10.51
CA ALA A 266 0.83 23.18 10.60
C ALA A 266 1.73 22.90 11.81
N LYS A 267 1.44 21.82 12.54
CA LYS A 267 2.27 21.31 13.62
C LYS A 267 2.47 19.82 13.45
N LEU A 268 3.72 19.40 13.29
CA LEU A 268 4.09 18.00 13.09
C LEU A 268 5.02 17.58 14.22
N ASN A 269 4.67 16.50 14.92
CA ASN A 269 5.53 15.96 15.97
C ASN A 269 6.56 15.04 15.31
N LEU A 270 7.84 15.35 15.51
CA LEU A 270 8.96 14.57 14.99
C LEU A 270 9.64 13.82 16.13
N ILE A 271 10.02 12.57 15.87
CA ILE A 271 10.92 11.78 16.72
C ILE A 271 12.32 11.89 16.11
N GLY A 272 13.29 12.27 16.93
CA GLY A 272 14.67 12.50 16.51
C GLY A 272 15.23 13.84 16.97
N GLN A 273 16.51 14.06 16.69
CA GLN A 273 17.22 15.26 17.05
C GLN A 273 17.41 16.17 15.86
N PHE A 274 16.82 17.36 15.92
CA PHE A 274 16.84 18.31 14.83
C PHE A 274 17.11 19.72 15.32
N THR A 275 17.66 20.51 14.42
CA THR A 275 17.82 21.95 14.50
C THR A 275 17.09 22.60 13.35
N ASN A 276 16.97 23.92 13.34
CA ASN A 276 16.37 24.64 12.20
C ASN A 276 17.17 24.45 10.89
N ALA A 277 18.45 24.02 10.95
CA ALA A 277 19.25 23.76 9.75
C ALA A 277 18.85 22.48 9.01
N ASP A 278 18.14 21.57 9.69
CA ASP A 278 17.69 20.29 9.15
C ASP A 278 16.39 20.42 8.33
N PHE A 279 15.88 21.64 8.19
CA PHE A 279 14.66 21.94 7.45
C PHE A 279 14.90 23.05 6.43
N ALA A 280 14.51 22.78 5.18
CA ALA A 280 14.33 23.79 4.15
C ALA A 280 12.86 23.80 3.71
N VAL A 281 12.28 25.00 3.59
CA VAL A 281 10.91 25.20 3.12
C VAL A 281 10.95 25.87 1.75
N SER A 282 10.25 25.30 0.79
CA SER A 282 10.14 25.80 -0.58
C SER A 282 8.70 25.78 -1.06
N ALA A 283 8.38 26.52 -2.12
CA ALA A 283 7.05 26.46 -2.73
C ALA A 283 6.86 25.12 -3.46
N ASP A 284 5.69 24.52 -3.31
CA ASP A 284 5.27 23.41 -4.17
C ASP A 284 4.73 23.95 -5.53
N ALA A 285 4.26 23.05 -6.41
CA ALA A 285 3.64 23.44 -7.67
C ALA A 285 2.16 23.87 -7.53
N GLY A 286 1.50 23.54 -6.41
CA GLY A 286 0.09 23.80 -6.12
C GLY A 286 -0.19 25.10 -5.36
N GLY A 287 0.85 25.84 -4.97
CA GLY A 287 0.77 27.04 -4.12
C GLY A 287 0.92 26.76 -2.62
N GLY A 288 1.07 25.50 -2.21
CA GLY A 288 1.47 25.06 -0.88
C GLY A 288 2.99 25.12 -0.67
N VAL A 289 3.49 24.34 0.29
CA VAL A 289 4.92 24.28 0.64
C VAL A 289 5.43 22.85 0.77
N ILE A 290 6.67 22.64 0.32
CA ILE A 290 7.45 21.43 0.60
C ILE A 290 8.45 21.74 1.69
N VAL A 291 8.40 20.97 2.77
CA VAL A 291 9.47 20.85 3.76
C VAL A 291 10.38 19.71 3.32
N SER A 292 11.68 19.95 3.29
CA SER A 292 12.69 18.94 2.96
C SER A 292 13.85 18.98 3.93
N HIS A 293 14.51 17.83 4.11
CA HIS A 293 15.81 17.79 4.78
C HIS A 293 16.90 18.09 3.74
N PRO A 294 17.67 19.19 3.89
CA PRO A 294 18.79 19.47 3.00
C PRO A 294 19.78 18.30 3.02
N VAL A 295 20.28 17.90 1.85
CA VAL A 295 21.45 17.02 1.79
C VAL A 295 22.63 17.87 2.26
N GLU A 296 23.39 17.41 3.26
CA GLU A 296 24.65 18.07 3.59
C GLU A 296 25.50 18.13 2.32
N MET A 297 25.68 19.33 1.78
CA MET A 297 26.75 19.58 0.82
C MET A 297 28.04 19.33 1.60
N VAL A 298 28.70 18.19 1.37
CA VAL A 298 30.10 18.03 1.78
C VAL A 298 30.82 19.24 1.19
N ALA A 299 31.19 20.19 2.04
CA ALA A 299 31.94 21.35 1.60
C ALA A 299 33.21 20.83 0.92
N GLY A 300 33.31 21.02 -0.40
CA GLY A 300 34.59 20.87 -1.08
C GLY A 300 35.63 21.73 -0.34
N PRO A 301 36.91 21.31 -0.31
CA PRO A 301 37.93 22.05 0.42
C PRO A 301 37.89 23.52 -0.02
N PRO A 302 38.02 24.48 0.93
CA PRO A 302 37.79 25.88 0.66
C PRO A 302 38.61 26.36 -0.53
N ALA A 303 37.93 26.92 -1.53
CA ALA A 303 38.54 27.57 -2.68
C ALA A 303 39.31 28.81 -2.20
N GLY A 304 40.55 28.61 -1.76
CA GLY A 304 41.33 29.68 -1.13
C GLY A 304 42.62 29.25 -0.48
N ALA A 305 43.33 28.25 -1.01
CA ALA A 305 44.74 28.03 -0.71
C ALA A 305 45.54 28.09 -2.01
N VAL A 306 45.92 29.30 -2.40
CA VAL A 306 46.97 29.51 -3.41
C VAL A 306 48.30 29.68 -2.67
N ILE A 307 49.37 29.16 -3.29
CA ILE A 307 50.81 29.37 -3.04
C ILE A 307 51.41 28.30 -2.08
N ALA A 308 52.46 27.55 -2.41
CA ALA A 308 53.61 27.85 -3.26
C ALA A 308 54.10 26.66 -4.12
N ALA A 309 54.60 27.01 -5.30
CA ALA A 309 55.48 26.17 -6.10
C ALA A 309 56.76 25.83 -5.33
N ALA A 310 57.12 24.55 -5.29
CA ALA A 310 58.50 24.14 -5.02
C ALA A 310 59.21 23.94 -6.37
N ALA A 311 60.20 24.79 -6.59
CA ALA A 311 61.10 24.73 -7.72
C ALA A 311 61.85 23.39 -7.76
N HIS A 312 61.89 22.77 -8.93
CA HIS A 312 62.85 21.72 -9.23
C HIS A 312 64.21 22.40 -9.44
N VAL A 313 65.18 22.13 -8.58
CA VAL A 313 66.59 22.44 -8.84
C VAL A 313 67.36 21.14 -8.74
N SER A 314 67.92 20.75 -9.90
CA SER A 314 68.90 19.70 -10.20
C SER A 314 68.68 18.33 -9.58
#